data_AF-A0A934A2T6-F1
#
_entry.id   AF-A0A934A2T6-F1
#
_cell.length_a   1.000
_cell.length_b   1.000
_cell.length_c   1.000
_cell.angle_alpha   90.00
_cell.angle_beta   90.00
_cell.angle_gamma   90.00
#
_symmetry.space_group_name_H-M   'P 1'
#
loop_
_entity.id
_entity.type
_entity.pdbx_description
1 polymer ?
#
loop_
_entity_poly.entity_id
_entity_poly.type
_entity_poly.pdbx_seq_one_letter_code
_entity_poly.pdbx_strand_id
1 'polypeptide(L)'
;MNFNSKIAAAGAVGLGAIYLVLGLATGHSARSEVPPDLSASATEAGLDVWKTAAALLSDKERAQVVDVRSPEEYARYHLPRAVNEPDAARLHELAVRGGPLIVVAAKDDVAQKLVAEIRARSKHASIHYLIDGPRAWYLAFELPVSMFAEASSPNGYEEALATLKDFWMKPEQGAKGQALEALQSLARMNFQPTLLKQSGKPKAAGGAKKKISGGCG
;
A
#
# COMPACT_ATOMS: atom_id res chain seq x y z
N MET A 1 18.70 -54.83 25.92
CA MET A 1 18.10 -54.77 24.56
C MET A 1 19.06 -53.99 23.68
N ASN A 2 19.76 -54.67 22.76
CA ASN A 2 20.77 -54.03 21.92
C ASN A 2 20.08 -53.45 20.68
N PHE A 3 19.95 -52.13 20.62
CA PHE A 3 19.45 -51.44 19.44
C PHE A 3 20.47 -51.56 18.30
N ASN A 4 20.07 -52.20 17.21
CA ASN A 4 20.93 -52.41 16.05
C ASN A 4 21.03 -51.08 15.27
N SER A 5 22.17 -50.40 15.40
CA SER A 5 22.43 -49.07 14.83
C SER A 5 22.22 -48.99 13.32
N LYS A 6 22.32 -50.11 12.60
CA LYS A 6 22.04 -50.20 11.16
C LYS A 6 20.56 -49.98 10.81
N ILE A 7 19.64 -50.41 11.69
CA ILE A 7 18.18 -50.21 11.51
C ILE A 7 17.82 -48.75 11.79
N ALA A 8 18.46 -48.13 12.79
CA ALA A 8 18.26 -46.72 13.11
C ALA A 8 18.73 -45.78 11.99
N ALA A 9 19.89 -46.07 11.39
CA ALA A 9 20.42 -45.29 10.27
C ALA A 9 19.54 -45.39 9.00
N ALA A 10 19.06 -46.60 8.66
CA ALA A 10 18.18 -46.80 7.51
C ALA A 10 16.83 -46.08 7.69
N GLY A 11 16.28 -46.06 8.92
CA GLY A 11 15.06 -45.33 9.23
C GLY A 11 15.20 -43.82 9.07
N ALA A 12 16.33 -43.24 9.50
CA ALA A 12 16.58 -41.80 9.39
C ALA A 12 16.69 -41.32 7.94
N VAL A 13 17.38 -42.07 7.07
CA VAL A 13 17.51 -41.74 5.64
C VAL A 13 16.16 -41.88 4.91
N GLY A 14 15.40 -42.92 5.23
CA GLY A 14 14.05 -43.12 4.66
C GLY A 14 13.08 -42.00 5.03
N LEU A 15 13.07 -41.56 6.30
CA LEU A 15 12.25 -40.43 6.75
C LEU A 15 12.67 -39.11 6.10
N GLY A 16 13.98 -38.86 5.92
CA GLY A 16 14.47 -37.68 5.22
C GLY A 16 14.00 -37.61 3.76
N ALA A 17 14.06 -38.74 3.04
CA ALA A 17 13.59 -38.82 1.67
C ALA A 17 12.06 -38.63 1.56
N ILE A 18 11.29 -39.21 2.48
CA ILE A 18 9.84 -39.02 2.55
C ILE A 18 9.49 -37.56 2.84
N TYR A 19 10.23 -36.89 3.74
CA TYR A 19 10.01 -35.48 4.05
C TYR A 19 10.32 -34.56 2.86
N LEU A 20 11.36 -34.88 2.08
CA LEU A 20 11.76 -34.12 0.89
C LEU A 20 10.75 -34.29 -0.25
N VAL A 21 10.26 -35.53 -0.46
CA VAL A 21 9.20 -35.83 -1.43
C VAL A 21 7.86 -35.24 -1.00
N LEU A 22 7.50 -35.28 0.30
CA LEU A 22 6.32 -34.60 0.82
C LEU A 22 6.44 -33.08 0.73
N GLY A 23 7.63 -32.50 0.94
CA GLY A 23 7.86 -31.07 0.72
C GLY A 23 7.65 -30.64 -0.72
N LEU A 24 8.05 -31.48 -1.69
CA LEU A 24 7.82 -31.26 -3.11
C LEU A 24 6.35 -31.53 -3.53
N ALA A 25 5.71 -32.57 -2.98
CA ALA A 25 4.34 -32.99 -3.31
C ALA A 25 3.26 -32.16 -2.63
N THR A 26 3.51 -31.65 -1.42
CA THR A 26 2.60 -30.73 -0.72
C THR A 26 2.65 -29.32 -1.30
N GLY A 27 3.51 -29.07 -2.29
CA GLY A 27 3.33 -27.97 -3.21
C GLY A 27 2.92 -26.69 -2.48
N HIS A 28 3.78 -26.22 -1.57
CA HIS A 28 3.91 -24.77 -1.39
C HIS A 28 4.52 -24.21 -2.68
N SER A 29 3.93 -24.56 -3.83
CA SER A 29 3.94 -23.74 -5.02
C SER A 29 3.56 -22.38 -4.47
N ALA A 30 4.56 -21.51 -4.41
CA ALA A 30 4.34 -20.09 -4.52
C ALA A 30 3.38 -20.00 -5.69
N ARG A 31 2.07 -19.90 -5.40
CA ARG A 31 1.11 -19.53 -6.41
C ARG A 31 1.71 -18.23 -6.90
N SER A 32 2.16 -18.27 -8.15
CA SER A 32 2.57 -17.08 -8.88
C SER A 32 1.28 -16.28 -9.04
N GLU A 33 0.79 -15.72 -7.94
CA GLU A 33 -0.23 -14.71 -7.95
C GLU A 33 0.33 -13.62 -8.83
N VAL A 34 -0.42 -13.29 -9.88
CA VAL A 34 -0.04 -12.26 -10.82
C VAL A 34 0.30 -11.02 -9.99
N PRO A 35 1.52 -10.46 -10.14
CA PRO A 35 1.90 -9.26 -9.40
C PRO A 35 0.83 -8.19 -9.53
N PRO A 36 0.52 -7.45 -8.46
CA PRO A 36 -0.42 -6.33 -8.57
C PRO A 36 0.10 -5.36 -9.65
N ASP A 37 -0.78 -4.94 -10.55
CA ASP A 37 -0.45 -3.94 -11.55
C ASP A 37 -0.37 -2.57 -10.87
N LEU A 38 0.86 -2.11 -10.65
CA LEU A 38 1.14 -0.81 -10.03
C LEU A 38 1.37 0.30 -11.06
N SER A 39 1.13 0.03 -12.35
CA SER A 39 1.30 1.04 -13.38
C SER A 39 0.15 2.06 -13.36
N ALA A 40 0.51 3.34 -13.53
CA ALA A 40 -0.47 4.40 -13.72
C ALA A 40 -0.88 4.44 -15.20
N SER A 41 -2.17 4.35 -15.48
CA SER A 41 -2.69 4.56 -16.84
C SER A 41 -2.91 6.05 -17.11
N ALA A 42 -2.58 6.52 -18.31
CA ALA A 42 -2.80 7.92 -18.71
C ALA A 42 -4.27 8.36 -18.59
N THR A 43 -5.22 7.43 -18.71
CA THR A 43 -6.66 7.74 -18.58
C THR A 43 -7.12 7.81 -17.14
N GLU A 44 -6.42 7.17 -16.20
CA GLU A 44 -6.79 7.07 -14.79
C GLU A 44 -6.54 8.41 -14.09
N ALA A 45 -7.57 9.03 -13.53
CA ALA A 45 -7.44 10.34 -12.85
C ALA A 45 -6.92 10.19 -11.41
N GLY A 46 -7.48 9.25 -10.65
CA GLY A 46 -7.08 8.98 -9.28
C GLY A 46 -6.20 7.75 -9.20
N LEU A 47 -5.07 7.84 -8.52
CA LEU A 47 -4.17 6.73 -8.21
C LEU A 47 -4.36 6.35 -6.74
N ASP A 48 -4.43 5.05 -6.48
CA ASP A 48 -4.29 4.55 -5.12
C ASP A 48 -2.85 4.77 -4.60
N VAL A 49 -2.65 4.48 -3.31
CA VAL A 49 -1.38 4.68 -2.63
C VAL A 49 -0.23 3.85 -3.21
N TRP A 50 -0.51 2.64 -3.70
CA TRP A 50 0.50 1.73 -4.23
C TRP A 50 0.95 2.15 -5.62
N LYS A 51 0.01 2.53 -6.50
CA LYS A 51 0.30 3.11 -7.80
C LYS A 51 1.04 4.45 -7.68
N THR A 52 0.63 5.28 -6.71
CA THR A 52 1.32 6.54 -6.40
C THR A 52 2.77 6.29 -5.99
N ALA A 53 3.00 5.36 -5.05
CA ALA A 53 4.35 4.98 -4.64
C ALA A 53 5.17 4.45 -5.83
N ALA A 54 4.60 3.60 -6.68
CA ALA A 54 5.29 3.06 -7.85
C ALA A 54 5.65 4.17 -8.87
N ALA A 55 4.76 5.14 -9.09
CA ALA A 55 5.03 6.30 -9.94
C ALA A 55 6.20 7.14 -9.42
N LEU A 56 6.35 7.25 -8.09
CA LEU A 56 7.48 7.93 -7.46
C LEU A 56 8.81 7.16 -7.54
N LEU A 57 8.73 5.86 -7.78
CA LEU A 57 9.87 4.99 -8.03
C LEU A 57 10.23 4.88 -9.53
N SER A 58 9.41 5.33 -10.48
CA SER A 58 9.60 5.10 -11.93
C SER A 58 10.86 5.74 -12.55
N ASP A 59 11.45 5.09 -13.59
CA ASP A 59 12.72 5.51 -14.24
C ASP A 59 12.52 6.53 -15.36
N LYS A 60 11.42 6.41 -16.11
CA LYS A 60 11.26 7.13 -17.37
C LYS A 60 11.02 8.62 -17.11
N GLU A 61 10.16 8.92 -16.15
CA GLU A 61 9.91 10.27 -15.64
C GLU A 61 9.45 10.14 -14.20
N ARG A 62 10.29 10.55 -13.24
CA ARG A 62 9.93 10.50 -11.82
C ARG A 62 8.78 11.47 -11.56
N ALA A 63 7.66 10.95 -11.06
CA ALA A 63 6.50 11.78 -10.82
C ALA A 63 6.81 12.92 -9.82
N GLN A 64 6.33 14.12 -10.13
CA GLN A 64 6.35 15.24 -9.19
C GLN A 64 5.10 15.16 -8.31
N VAL A 65 5.26 15.31 -6.99
CA VAL A 65 4.14 15.39 -6.06
C VAL A 65 3.91 16.85 -5.70
N VAL A 66 2.69 17.33 -5.91
CA VAL A 66 2.29 18.69 -5.55
C VAL A 66 1.12 18.62 -4.59
N ASP A 67 1.31 19.22 -3.43
CA ASP A 67 0.31 19.30 -2.38
C ASP A 67 -0.38 20.67 -2.42
N VAL A 68 -1.68 20.65 -2.76
CA VAL A 68 -2.49 21.86 -2.95
C VAL A 68 -3.24 22.26 -1.69
N ARG A 69 -2.98 21.60 -0.56
CA ARG A 69 -3.54 21.97 0.75
C ARG A 69 -2.91 23.25 1.28
N SER A 70 -3.48 23.78 2.35
CA SER A 70 -2.90 24.97 3.00
C SER A 70 -1.47 24.69 3.50
N PRO A 71 -0.60 25.72 3.59
CA PRO A 71 0.74 25.56 4.15
C PRO A 71 0.75 24.94 5.55
N GLU A 72 -0.26 25.21 6.37
CA GLU A 72 -0.41 24.65 7.72
C GLU A 72 -0.76 23.15 7.69
N GLU A 73 -1.63 22.74 6.76
CA GLU A 73 -1.94 21.33 6.55
C GLU A 73 -0.73 20.54 6.04
N TYR A 74 0.03 21.14 5.14
CA TYR A 74 1.27 20.60 4.61
C TYR A 74 2.35 20.48 5.69
N ALA A 75 2.52 21.51 6.51
CA ALA A 75 3.51 21.52 7.59
C ALA A 75 3.22 20.47 8.67
N ARG A 76 1.94 20.18 8.95
CA ARG A 76 1.57 19.10 9.89
C ARG A 76 1.99 17.72 9.40
N TYR A 77 1.80 17.46 8.11
CA TYR A 77 2.21 16.22 7.47
C TYR A 77 2.09 16.35 5.95
N HIS A 78 3.07 15.86 5.20
CA HIS A 78 3.05 15.81 3.74
C HIS A 78 3.78 14.57 3.23
N LEU A 79 3.55 14.22 1.97
CA LEU A 79 4.26 13.11 1.33
C LEU A 79 5.74 13.43 1.17
N PRO A 80 6.64 12.43 1.25
CA PRO A 80 8.05 12.61 0.95
C PRO A 80 8.26 13.30 -0.41
N ARG A 81 9.07 14.36 -0.42
CA ARG A 81 9.42 15.16 -1.63
C ARG A 81 8.23 15.88 -2.29
N ALA A 82 7.08 15.96 -1.63
CA ALA A 82 6.03 16.85 -2.08
C ALA A 82 6.51 18.30 -2.06
N VAL A 83 5.90 19.14 -2.89
CA VAL A 83 6.04 20.60 -2.82
C VAL A 83 4.67 21.17 -2.54
N ASN A 84 4.57 22.09 -1.57
CA ASN A 84 3.32 22.78 -1.32
C ASN A 84 3.10 23.87 -2.36
N GLU A 85 2.03 23.75 -3.14
CA GLU A 85 1.57 24.79 -4.06
C GLU A 85 0.04 24.92 -3.95
N PRO A 86 -0.46 25.75 -3.02
CA PRO A 86 -1.90 26.00 -2.87
C PRO A 86 -2.51 26.75 -4.06
N ASP A 87 -1.70 27.37 -4.92
CA ASP A 87 -2.15 28.14 -6.07
C ASP A 87 -2.41 27.23 -7.29
N ALA A 88 -3.69 27.14 -7.68
CA ALA A 88 -4.14 26.36 -8.82
C ALA A 88 -3.57 26.82 -10.17
N ALA A 89 -3.21 28.11 -10.33
CA ALA A 89 -2.64 28.61 -11.57
C ALA A 89 -1.26 27.97 -11.84
N ARG A 90 -0.44 27.86 -10.80
CA ARG A 90 0.89 27.27 -10.85
C ARG A 90 0.85 25.76 -11.12
N LEU A 91 -0.20 25.09 -10.67
CA LEU A 91 -0.41 23.66 -10.96
C LEU A 91 -0.56 23.40 -12.47
N HIS A 92 -1.23 24.30 -13.20
CA HIS A 92 -1.37 24.17 -14.65
C HIS A 92 -0.02 24.29 -15.36
N GLU A 93 0.83 25.23 -14.97
CA GLU A 93 2.17 25.39 -15.53
C GLU A 93 3.03 24.14 -15.32
N LEU A 94 2.98 23.56 -14.11
CA LEU A 94 3.69 22.32 -13.79
C LEU A 94 3.20 21.15 -14.64
N ALA A 95 1.89 21.03 -14.85
CA ALA A 95 1.30 19.97 -15.65
C ALA A 95 1.69 20.04 -17.14
N VAL A 96 1.97 21.24 -17.66
CA VAL A 96 2.35 21.45 -19.08
C VAL A 96 3.85 21.31 -19.32
N ARG A 97 4.69 21.44 -18.28
CA ARG A 97 6.17 21.33 -18.41
C ARG A 97 6.69 19.96 -18.85
N GLY A 98 5.84 18.93 -18.87
CA GLY A 98 6.19 17.57 -19.26
C GLY A 98 6.72 16.78 -18.07
N GLY A 99 6.06 15.66 -17.77
CA GLY A 99 6.31 14.82 -16.60
C GLY A 99 5.02 14.40 -15.88
N PRO A 100 4.97 13.23 -15.23
CA PRO A 100 3.82 12.82 -14.43
C PRO A 100 3.70 13.72 -13.19
N LEU A 101 2.53 14.30 -12.99
CA LEU A 101 2.20 15.15 -11.85
C LEU A 101 1.15 14.46 -10.99
N ILE A 102 1.40 14.36 -9.68
CA ILE A 102 0.49 13.78 -8.71
C ILE A 102 0.04 14.87 -7.75
N VAL A 103 -1.25 15.18 -7.79
CA VAL A 103 -1.90 16.16 -6.93
C VAL A 103 -2.33 15.51 -5.62
N VAL A 104 -2.00 16.16 -4.51
CA VAL A 104 -2.43 15.77 -3.17
C VAL A 104 -3.32 16.88 -2.61
N ALA A 105 -4.56 16.55 -2.26
CA ALA A 105 -5.50 17.49 -1.66
C ALA A 105 -6.08 16.91 -0.35
N ALA A 106 -6.77 17.75 0.41
CA ALA A 106 -7.46 17.33 1.63
C ALA A 106 -8.69 16.45 1.35
N LYS A 107 -9.30 16.60 0.17
CA LYS A 107 -10.47 15.84 -0.27
C LYS A 107 -10.34 15.47 -1.74
N ASP A 108 -10.80 14.27 -2.08
CA ASP A 108 -10.72 13.73 -3.44
C ASP A 108 -11.54 14.54 -4.45
N ASP A 109 -12.68 15.11 -4.03
CA ASP A 109 -13.53 15.91 -4.91
C ASP A 109 -12.84 17.21 -5.38
N VAL A 110 -12.02 17.80 -4.51
CA VAL A 110 -11.18 18.96 -4.85
C VAL A 110 -10.08 18.55 -5.84
N ALA A 111 -9.37 17.46 -5.57
CA ALA A 111 -8.29 16.99 -6.45
C ALA A 111 -8.81 16.55 -7.81
N GLN A 112 -9.95 15.85 -7.84
CA GLN A 112 -10.60 15.38 -9.06
C GLN A 112 -11.01 16.55 -9.96
N LYS A 113 -11.58 17.63 -9.39
CA LYS A 113 -11.93 18.84 -10.15
C LYS A 113 -10.70 19.49 -10.77
N LEU A 114 -9.63 19.69 -9.99
CA LEU A 114 -8.38 20.27 -10.48
C LEU A 114 -7.76 19.46 -11.63
N VAL A 115 -7.69 18.13 -11.46
CA VAL A 115 -7.18 17.22 -12.50
C VAL A 115 -8.04 17.26 -13.75
N ALA A 116 -9.36 17.28 -13.62
CA ALA A 116 -10.29 17.37 -14.74
C ALA A 116 -10.16 18.70 -15.50
N GLU A 117 -10.05 19.82 -14.79
CA GLU A 117 -9.86 21.15 -15.38
C GLU A 117 -8.54 21.25 -16.14
N ILE A 118 -7.45 20.72 -15.59
CA ILE A 118 -6.14 20.71 -16.27
C ILE A 118 -6.17 19.80 -17.49
N ARG A 119 -6.74 18.60 -17.41
CA ARG A 119 -6.87 17.69 -18.56
C ARG A 119 -7.77 18.26 -19.66
N ALA A 120 -8.79 19.04 -19.31
CA ALA A 120 -9.64 19.72 -20.28
C ALA A 120 -8.88 20.81 -21.06
N ARG A 121 -7.96 21.52 -20.40
CA ARG A 121 -7.11 22.55 -21.01
C ARG A 121 -5.89 21.97 -21.74
N SER A 122 -5.39 20.83 -21.28
CA SER A 122 -4.17 20.19 -21.75
C SER A 122 -4.35 18.68 -21.84
N LYS A 123 -4.82 18.21 -23.01
CA LYS A 123 -5.09 16.77 -23.25
C LYS A 123 -3.88 15.86 -23.10
N HIS A 124 -2.67 16.42 -23.21
CA HIS A 124 -1.40 15.68 -23.09
C HIS A 124 -0.80 15.73 -21.68
N ALA A 125 -1.42 16.44 -20.73
CA ALA A 125 -0.92 16.51 -19.37
C ALA A 125 -1.05 15.14 -18.68
N SER A 126 0.08 14.56 -18.27
CA SER A 126 0.10 13.38 -17.41
C SER A 126 -0.12 13.81 -15.97
N ILE A 127 -1.37 14.08 -15.61
CA ILE A 127 -1.75 14.56 -14.27
C ILE A 127 -2.72 13.59 -13.61
N HIS A 128 -2.45 13.27 -12.35
CA HIS A 128 -3.24 12.37 -11.51
C HIS A 128 -3.44 12.98 -10.12
N TYR A 129 -4.31 12.40 -9.30
CA TYR A 129 -4.38 12.71 -7.87
C TYR A 129 -4.22 11.46 -7.01
N LEU A 130 -3.73 11.62 -5.79
CA LEU A 130 -3.70 10.55 -4.78
C LEU A 130 -5.09 10.43 -4.14
N ILE A 131 -5.73 9.28 -4.34
CA ILE A 131 -6.99 8.91 -3.68
C ILE A 131 -6.78 8.90 -2.17
N ASP A 132 -7.74 9.45 -1.42
CA ASP A 132 -7.69 9.62 0.04
C ASP A 132 -6.53 10.52 0.53
N GLY A 133 -5.84 11.20 -0.38
CA GLY A 133 -4.84 12.22 -0.11
C GLY A 133 -3.70 11.77 0.83
N PRO A 134 -3.17 12.68 1.67
CA PRO A 134 -2.06 12.37 2.58
C PRO A 134 -2.41 11.27 3.59
N ARG A 135 -3.70 11.11 3.92
CA ARG A 135 -4.17 10.09 4.86
C ARG A 135 -3.87 8.68 4.33
N ALA A 136 -4.11 8.42 3.04
CA ALA A 136 -3.81 7.11 2.45
C ALA A 136 -2.33 6.78 2.56
N TRP A 137 -1.45 7.74 2.25
CA TRP A 137 -0.01 7.56 2.39
C TRP A 137 0.40 7.28 3.84
N TYR A 138 -0.10 8.09 4.77
CA TYR A 138 0.20 7.94 6.19
C TYR A 138 -0.20 6.54 6.70
N LEU A 139 -1.39 6.07 6.35
CA LEU A 139 -1.88 4.76 6.77
C LEU A 139 -1.13 3.58 6.14
N ALA A 140 -0.63 3.74 4.92
CA ALA A 140 0.10 2.68 4.21
C ALA A 140 1.56 2.56 4.66
N PHE A 141 2.21 3.71 4.95
CA PHE A 141 3.66 3.74 5.11
C PHE A 141 4.15 4.30 6.45
N GLU A 142 3.44 5.24 7.06
CA GLU A 142 3.94 5.91 8.27
C GLU A 142 3.39 5.32 9.56
N LEU A 143 2.14 4.88 9.53
CA LEU A 143 1.54 4.27 10.70
C LEU A 143 2.20 2.90 10.94
N PRO A 144 2.74 2.64 12.14
CA PRO A 144 3.28 1.33 12.49
C PRO A 144 2.12 0.34 12.66
N VAL A 145 1.69 -0.25 11.55
CA VAL A 145 0.48 -1.09 11.46
C VAL A 145 0.51 -2.24 12.46
N SER A 146 1.69 -2.79 12.75
CA SER A 146 1.90 -3.83 13.76
C SER A 146 1.41 -3.46 15.16
N MET A 147 1.34 -2.17 15.52
CA MET A 147 0.78 -1.70 16.80
C MET A 147 -0.75 -1.51 16.79
N PHE A 148 -1.37 -1.49 15.60
CA PHE A 148 -2.81 -1.20 15.41
C PHE A 148 -3.57 -2.34 14.71
N ALA A 149 -2.89 -3.47 14.47
CA ALA A 149 -3.47 -4.67 13.91
C ALA A 149 -3.67 -5.73 15.00
N GLU A 150 -4.75 -6.50 14.89
CA GLU A 150 -5.01 -7.63 15.80
C GLU A 150 -4.10 -8.84 15.49
N ALA A 151 -3.60 -8.92 14.25
CA ALA A 151 -2.68 -9.95 13.80
C ALA A 151 -1.25 -9.40 13.77
N SER A 152 -0.27 -10.27 14.02
CA SER A 152 1.15 -9.95 13.79
C SER A 152 1.40 -9.60 12.32
N SER A 153 2.37 -8.72 12.08
CA SER A 153 2.80 -8.39 10.72
C SER A 153 3.26 -9.65 9.98
N PRO A 154 2.91 -9.82 8.69
CA PRO A 154 3.43 -10.90 7.86
C PRO A 154 4.96 -10.91 7.82
N ASN A 155 5.55 -12.08 7.61
CA ASN A 155 7.00 -12.22 7.44
C ASN A 155 7.49 -11.30 6.31
N GLY A 156 8.57 -10.55 6.58
CA GLY A 156 9.17 -9.60 5.62
C GLY A 156 8.44 -8.26 5.48
N TYR A 157 7.31 -8.04 6.15
CA TYR A 157 6.57 -6.76 6.07
C TYR A 157 7.41 -5.57 6.56
N GLU A 158 7.98 -5.67 7.76
CA GLU A 158 8.76 -4.59 8.37
C GLU A 158 10.06 -4.31 7.58
N GLU A 159 10.70 -5.35 7.05
CA GLU A 159 11.90 -5.23 6.19
C GLU A 159 11.58 -4.53 4.86
N ALA A 160 10.47 -4.92 4.22
CA ALA A 160 10.02 -4.27 2.98
C ALA A 160 9.64 -2.80 3.23
N LEU A 161 8.97 -2.50 4.34
CA LEU A 161 8.63 -1.14 4.70
C LEU A 161 9.88 -0.29 4.98
N ALA A 162 10.85 -0.83 5.72
CA ALA A 162 12.11 -0.16 5.99
C ALA A 162 12.89 0.14 4.69
N THR A 163 13.01 -0.86 3.80
CA THR A 163 13.68 -0.71 2.50
C THR A 163 13.07 0.42 1.67
N LEU A 164 11.74 0.53 1.66
CA LEU A 164 11.04 1.56 0.91
C LEU A 164 11.25 2.96 1.53
N LYS A 165 11.21 3.07 2.86
CA LYS A 165 11.48 4.33 3.58
C LYS A 165 12.90 4.82 3.36
N ASP A 166 13.87 3.92 3.45
CA ASP A 166 15.28 4.24 3.21
C ASP A 166 15.49 4.79 1.81
N PHE A 167 14.85 4.19 0.80
CA PHE A 167 14.89 4.70 -0.57
C PHE A 167 14.31 6.12 -0.70
N TRP A 168 13.20 6.44 -0.03
CA TRP A 168 12.62 7.78 -0.11
C TRP A 168 13.49 8.84 0.59
N MET A 169 14.16 8.47 1.68
CA MET A 169 15.09 9.34 2.39
C MET A 169 16.41 9.55 1.63
N LYS A 170 16.94 8.48 1.02
CA LYS A 170 18.20 8.47 0.28
C LYS A 170 18.04 7.69 -1.02
N PRO A 171 17.51 8.33 -2.08
CA PRO A 171 17.28 7.65 -3.35
C PRO A 171 18.61 7.42 -4.08
N GLU A 172 19.23 6.27 -3.85
CA GLU A 172 20.39 5.80 -4.60
C GLU A 172 19.95 5.00 -5.84
N GLN A 173 20.61 5.21 -7.00
CA GLN A 173 20.21 4.58 -8.26
C GLN A 173 20.22 3.04 -8.21
N GLY A 174 21.10 2.43 -7.40
CA GLY A 174 21.19 0.98 -7.24
C GLY A 174 20.15 0.35 -6.32
N ALA A 175 19.54 1.14 -5.41
CA ALA A 175 18.57 0.65 -4.43
C ALA A 175 17.13 0.57 -4.97
N LYS A 176 16.89 1.11 -6.17
CA LYS A 176 15.54 1.23 -6.73
C LYS A 176 14.88 -0.12 -6.99
N GLY A 177 15.60 -1.10 -7.55
CA GLY A 177 15.03 -2.43 -7.83
C GLY A 177 14.48 -3.08 -6.56
N GLN A 178 15.27 -2.99 -5.48
CA GLN A 178 14.89 -3.48 -4.15
C GLN A 178 13.68 -2.72 -3.60
N ALA A 179 13.63 -1.39 -3.76
CA ALA A 179 12.48 -0.59 -3.35
C ALA A 179 11.19 -0.96 -4.11
N LEU A 180 11.29 -1.28 -5.41
CA LEU A 180 10.14 -1.70 -6.21
C LEU A 180 9.66 -3.10 -5.80
N GLU A 181 10.57 -4.03 -5.57
CA GLU A 181 10.24 -5.38 -5.07
C GLU A 181 9.61 -5.34 -3.68
N ALA A 182 10.14 -4.49 -2.79
CA ALA A 182 9.57 -4.23 -1.47
C ALA A 182 8.16 -3.66 -1.59
N LEU A 183 7.94 -2.67 -2.46
CA LEU A 183 6.62 -2.09 -2.71
C LEU A 183 5.63 -3.13 -3.22
N GLN A 184 6.02 -3.97 -4.18
CA GLN A 184 5.17 -5.05 -4.69
C GLN A 184 4.84 -6.07 -3.59
N SER A 185 5.78 -6.38 -2.72
CA SER A 185 5.58 -7.28 -1.59
C SER A 185 4.57 -6.71 -0.59
N LEU A 186 4.70 -5.43 -0.24
CA LEU A 186 3.74 -4.73 0.64
C LEU A 186 2.34 -4.69 0.02
N ALA A 187 2.24 -4.36 -1.27
CA ALA A 187 0.97 -4.32 -1.99
C ALA A 187 0.27 -5.70 -2.03
N ARG A 188 1.03 -6.79 -2.19
CA ARG A 188 0.50 -8.17 -2.12
C ARG A 188 0.03 -8.54 -0.71
N MET A 189 0.83 -8.20 0.31
CA MET A 189 0.47 -8.50 1.70
C MET A 189 -0.79 -7.75 2.14
N ASN A 190 -1.01 -6.54 1.61
CA ASN A 190 -2.15 -5.67 1.92
C ASN A 190 -2.45 -5.61 3.42
N PHE A 191 -1.38 -5.56 4.24
CA PHE A 191 -1.48 -5.56 5.69
C PHE A 191 -1.87 -4.16 6.17
N GLN A 192 -3.08 -4.04 6.74
CA GLN A 192 -3.69 -2.76 7.13
C GLN A 192 -4.17 -2.78 8.59
N PRO A 193 -4.23 -1.62 9.26
CA PRO A 193 -4.77 -1.50 10.61
C PRO A 193 -6.20 -2.04 10.73
N THR A 194 -6.54 -2.68 11.85
CA THR A 194 -7.88 -3.25 12.07
C THR A 194 -8.98 -2.17 12.01
N LEU A 195 -8.65 -0.95 12.45
CA LEU A 195 -9.56 0.20 12.44
C LEU A 195 -10.08 0.57 11.04
N LEU A 196 -9.36 0.22 9.96
CA LEU A 196 -9.78 0.48 8.58
C LEU A 196 -10.68 -0.64 8.01
N LYS A 197 -10.70 -1.83 8.63
CA LYS A 197 -11.53 -2.96 8.18
C LYS A 197 -13.01 -2.81 8.56
N GLN A 198 -13.36 -1.87 9.44
CA GLN A 198 -14.73 -1.68 9.95
C GLN A 198 -15.67 -0.93 9.00
N SER A 199 -15.33 -0.73 7.73
CA SER A 199 -16.25 -0.17 6.72
C SER A 199 -17.39 -1.13 6.32
N GLY A 200 -17.44 -2.35 6.88
CA GLY A 200 -18.62 -3.20 6.81
C GLY A 200 -19.77 -2.62 7.64
N LYS A 201 -20.95 -2.45 7.02
CA LYS A 201 -22.22 -2.04 7.69
C LYS A 201 -22.25 -2.52 9.14
N PRO A 202 -22.53 -1.65 10.14
CA PRO A 202 -22.69 -2.09 11.51
C PRO A 202 -23.69 -3.24 11.52
N LYS A 203 -23.29 -4.40 12.08
CA LYS A 203 -24.22 -5.50 12.31
C LYS A 203 -25.40 -4.90 13.06
N ALA A 204 -26.59 -4.96 12.47
CA ALA A 204 -27.81 -4.50 13.11
C ALA A 204 -27.83 -5.09 14.52
N ALA A 205 -27.84 -4.21 15.53
CA ALA A 205 -27.97 -4.64 16.91
C ALA A 205 -29.24 -5.47 16.98
N GLY A 206 -29.09 -6.78 17.15
CA GLY A 206 -30.19 -7.71 17.36
C GLY A 206 -30.86 -7.30 18.66
N GLY A 207 -31.88 -6.45 18.55
CA GLY A 207 -32.71 -6.02 19.66
C GLY A 207 -33.45 -7.22 20.22
N ALA A 208 -32.81 -7.95 21.13
CA ALA A 208 -33.48 -8.91 21.99
C ALA A 208 -34.40 -8.11 22.91
N LYS A 209 -35.66 -7.93 22.49
CA LYS A 209 -36.75 -7.50 23.36
C LYS A 209 -36.86 -8.53 24.48
N LYS A 210 -36.21 -8.28 25.61
CA LYS A 210 -36.57 -8.94 26.88
C LYS A 210 -38.01 -8.53 27.19
N LYS A 211 -38.96 -9.43 26.96
CA LYS A 211 -40.31 -9.32 27.54
C LYS A 211 -40.14 -9.35 29.05
N ILE A 212 -40.29 -8.20 29.69
CA ILE A 212 -40.48 -8.12 31.14
C ILE A 212 -41.93 -8.55 31.35
N SER A 213 -42.15 -9.80 31.75
CA SER A 213 -43.46 -10.24 32.24
C SER A 213 -43.68 -9.61 33.61
N GLY A 214 -44.43 -8.50 33.65
CA GLY A 214 -44.99 -7.98 34.89
C GLY A 214 -46.01 -8.99 35.43
N GLY A 215 -45.63 -9.68 36.50
CA GLY A 215 -46.57 -10.38 37.36
C GLY A 215 -47.19 -9.35 38.31
N CYS A 216 -48.50 -9.14 38.19
CA CYS A 216 -49.28 -8.49 39.22
C CYS A 216 -49.39 -9.47 40.40
N GLY A 217 -48.95 -9.03 41.57
CA GLY A 217 -49.20 -9.60 42.89
C GLY A 217 -49.43 -8.46 43.85
#